data_AF-A0A5C7SAN9-F1
#
_entry.id   AF-A0A5C7SAN9-F1
#
_cell.length_a   1.000
_cell.length_b   1.000
_cell.length_c   1.000
_cell.angle_alpha   90.00
_cell.angle_beta   90.00
_cell.angle_gamma   90.00
#
_symmetry.space_group_name_H-M   'P 1'
#
loop_
_entity.id
_entity.type
_entity.pdbx_description
1 polymer ?
#
loop_
_entity_poly.entity_id
_entity_poly.type
_entity_poly.pdbx_seq_one_letter_code
_entity_poly.pdbx_strand_id
1 'polypeptide(L)' 'IDVGTTTDGKEHELFNQLSYKVQSGAAKDLNVRLRASTLRVSDNARAYNSSGNEVRVFLDYPFSAF' A
#
# COMPACT_ATOMS: atom_id res chain seq x y z
N ILE A 1 -21.50 -19.95 25.28
CA ILE A 1 -20.42 -19.48 24.40
C ILE A 1 -20.71 -18.01 24.15
N ASP A 2 -19.97 -17.13 24.82
CA ASP A 2 -19.97 -15.71 24.49
C ASP A 2 -19.08 -15.56 23.25
N VAL A 3 -19.66 -15.17 22.12
CA VAL A 3 -18.94 -15.11 20.82
C VAL A 3 -18.20 -13.78 20.64
N GLY A 4 -17.88 -13.08 21.74
CA GLY A 4 -16.96 -11.93 21.74
C GLY A 4 -17.22 -11.02 20.55
N THR A 5 -18.46 -10.57 20.39
CA THR A 5 -18.80 -9.57 19.37
C THR A 5 -17.78 -8.45 19.49
N THR A 6 -17.02 -8.21 18.42
CA THR A 6 -16.00 -7.16 18.32
C THR A 6 -16.72 -5.81 18.22
N THR A 7 -17.40 -5.40 19.29
CA THR A 7 -18.44 -4.36 19.20
C THR A 7 -17.90 -2.94 18.98
N ASP A 8 -16.58 -2.74 18.89
CA ASP A 8 -15.94 -1.44 18.66
C ASP A 8 -14.56 -1.57 17.98
N GLY A 9 -14.45 -2.42 16.97
CA GLY A 9 -13.27 -2.46 16.10
C GLY A 9 -13.12 -1.12 15.35
N LYS A 10 -11.94 -0.49 15.43
CA LYS A 10 -11.63 0.75 14.71
C LYS A 10 -10.34 0.59 13.93
N GLU A 11 -10.36 1.11 12.71
CA GLU A 11 -9.24 1.03 11.78
C GLU A 11 -9.07 2.39 11.11
N HIS A 12 -7.81 2.81 10.93
CA HIS A 12 -7.49 3.93 10.05
C HIS A 12 -6.19 3.65 9.31
N GLU A 13 -6.16 4.04 8.05
CA GLU A 13 -5.00 3.92 7.18
C GLU A 13 -4.58 5.31 6.70
N LEU A 14 -3.29 5.62 6.83
CA LEU A 14 -2.68 6.72 6.12
C LEU A 14 -2.03 6.19 4.87
N PHE A 15 -2.54 6.60 3.71
CA PHE A 15 -2.10 6.15 2.40
C PHE A 15 -1.40 7.27 1.61
N ASN A 16 -0.20 7.01 1.12
CA ASN A 16 0.55 7.93 0.27
C ASN A 16 1.10 7.24 -0.98
N GLN A 17 1.07 7.93 -2.11
CA GLN A 17 1.61 7.44 -3.37
C GLN A 17 2.31 8.56 -4.14
N LEU A 18 3.53 8.28 -4.59
CA LEU A 18 4.30 9.13 -5.50
C LEU A 18 4.61 8.33 -6.76
N SER A 19 4.40 8.92 -7.93
CA SER A 19 4.74 8.30 -9.21
C SER A 19 5.53 9.29 -10.07
N TYR A 20 6.54 8.78 -10.75
CA TYR A 20 7.33 9.57 -11.69
C TYR A 20 7.62 8.75 -12.94
N LYS A 21 7.28 9.33 -14.10
CA LYS A 21 7.61 8.78 -15.41
C LYS A 21 8.73 9.58 -16.03
N VAL A 22 9.82 8.90 -16.41
CA VAL A 22 10.96 9.51 -17.08
C VAL A 22 10.55 10.01 -18.46
N GLN A 23 10.80 11.30 -18.72
CA GLN A 23 10.33 11.98 -19.93
C GLN A 23 11.29 11.85 -21.13
N SER A 24 12.59 11.63 -20.88
CA SER A 24 13.63 11.62 -21.92
C SER A 24 14.88 10.82 -21.51
N GLY A 25 15.78 10.57 -22.46
CA GLY A 25 17.03 9.83 -22.24
C GLY A 25 16.91 8.31 -22.34
N ALA A 26 17.93 7.58 -21.90
CA ALA A 26 18.01 6.11 -22.03
C ALA A 26 16.92 5.37 -21.24
N ALA A 27 16.45 5.94 -20.13
CA ALA A 27 15.39 5.39 -19.30
C ALA A 27 14.01 5.99 -19.64
N LYS A 28 13.85 6.63 -20.81
CA LYS A 28 12.55 7.20 -21.23
C LYS A 28 11.46 6.14 -21.10
N ASP A 29 10.30 6.58 -20.62
CA ASP A 29 9.12 5.76 -20.37
C ASP A 29 9.20 4.81 -19.16
N LEU A 30 10.35 4.73 -18.46
CA LEU A 30 10.40 4.12 -17.14
C LEU A 30 9.49 4.88 -16.17
N ASN A 31 8.54 4.17 -15.57
CA ASN A 31 7.71 4.69 -14.50
C ASN A 31 8.10 4.06 -13.17
N VAL A 32 8.44 4.91 -12.20
CA VAL A 32 8.75 4.51 -10.83
C VAL A 32 7.61 4.98 -9.95
N ARG A 33 7.06 4.06 -9.15
CA ARG A 33 6.00 4.37 -8.20
C ARG A 33 6.40 3.89 -6.82
N LEU A 34 6.27 4.79 -5.85
CA LEU A 34 6.43 4.49 -4.43
C LEU A 34 5.06 4.61 -3.77
N ARG A 35 4.65 3.54 -3.10
CA ARG A 35 3.43 3.49 -2.29
C ARG A 35 3.83 3.21 -0.86
N ALA A 36 3.33 3.99 0.08
CA ALA A 36 3.49 3.75 1.50
C ALA A 36 2.13 3.78 2.18
N SER A 37 1.89 2.80 3.06
CA SER A 37 0.71 2.78 3.92
C SER A 37 1.08 2.46 5.35
N THR A 38 0.38 3.13 6.27
CA THR A 38 0.44 2.85 7.70
C THR A 38 -0.98 2.57 8.16
N LEU A 39 -1.24 1.31 8.49
CA LEU A 39 -2.52 0.85 9.02
C LEU A 39 -2.43 0.70 10.53
N ARG A 40 -3.42 1.25 11.24
CA ARG A 40 -3.58 1.10 12.68
C ARG A 40 -4.96 0.53 12.97
N VAL A 41 -4.96 -0.53 13.76
CA VAL A 41 -6.11 -1.36 14.11
C VAL A 41 -6.23 -1.40 15.63
N SER A 42 -7.43 -1.16 16.17
CA SER A 42 -7.69 -1.26 17.61
C SER A 42 -7.62 -2.70 18.11
N ASP A 43 -7.41 -2.89 19.42
CA ASP A 43 -7.31 -4.23 20.01
C ASP A 43 -8.57 -5.07 19.78
N ASN A 44 -9.74 -4.43 19.77
CA ASN A 44 -11.03 -5.06 19.49
C ASN A 44 -11.17 -5.58 18.04
N ALA A 45 -10.29 -5.14 17.12
CA ALA A 45 -10.26 -5.57 15.72
C ALA A 45 -9.09 -6.53 15.41
N ARG A 46 -8.25 -6.86 16.40
CA ARG A 46 -7.06 -7.72 16.21
C ARG A 46 -7.36 -9.16 15.84
N ALA A 47 -8.58 -9.63 16.11
CA ALA A 47 -9.00 -10.99 15.77
C ALA A 47 -9.07 -11.24 14.25
N TYR A 48 -9.18 -10.19 13.44
CA TYR A 48 -9.31 -10.30 11.98
C TYR A 48 -8.41 -9.34 11.17
N ASN A 49 -7.80 -8.34 11.80
CA ASN A 49 -6.84 -7.44 11.13
C ASN A 49 -5.66 -7.08 12.05
N SER A 50 -4.51 -6.71 11.48
CA SER A 50 -3.35 -6.27 12.25
C SER A 50 -2.85 -4.91 11.77
N SER A 51 -2.37 -4.12 12.71
CA SER A 51 -1.60 -2.91 12.38
C SER A 51 -0.34 -3.29 11.60
N GLY A 52 0.08 -2.43 10.69
CA GLY A 52 1.24 -2.67 9.85
C GLY A 52 1.70 -1.42 9.11
N ASN A 53 2.98 -1.41 8.76
CA ASN A 53 3.54 -0.43 7.84
C ASN A 53 3.97 -1.19 6.58
N GLU A 54 3.61 -0.66 5.41
CA GLU A 54 3.95 -1.26 4.14
C GLU A 54 4.59 -0.21 3.22
N VAL A 55 5.64 -0.62 2.53
CA VAL A 55 6.24 0.15 1.43
C VAL A 55 6.33 -0.75 0.21
N ARG A 56 5.82 -0.26 -0.92
CA ARG A 56 5.90 -0.93 -2.22
C ARG A 56 6.59 -0.03 -3.23
N VAL A 57 7.54 -0.60 -3.95
CA VAL A 57 8.24 0.04 -5.06
C VAL A 57 7.86 -0.69 -6.33
N PHE A 58 7.38 0.06 -7.32
CA PHE A 58 7.06 -0.45 -8.65
C PHE A 58 8.00 0.16 -9.67
N LEU A 59 8.54 -0.69 -10.54
CA LEU A 59 9.40 -0.32 -11.65
C LEU A 59 8.73 -0.85 -12.92
N ASP A 60 8.07 0.03 -13.65
CA ASP A 60 7.37 -0.30 -14.87
C ASP A 60 8.19 0.24 -16.06
N TYR A 61 8.82 -0.65 -16.84
CA TYR A 61 9.47 -0.28 -18.10
C TYR A 61 8.75 -0.95 -19.26
N PRO A 62 7.98 -0.20 -20.06
CA PRO A 62 7.29 -0.78 -21.20
C PRO A 62 8.32 -1.16 -22.27
N PHE A 63 8.36 -2.45 -22.64
CA PHE A 63 9.08 -2.92 -23.81
C PHE A 63 8.07 -3.46 -24.82
N SER A 64 8.30 -3.16 -26.10
CA SER A 64 7.55 -3.75 -27.20
C SER A 64 8.41 -4.82 -27.85
N ALA A 65 7.89 -6.04 -27.96
CA ALA A 65 8.53 -7.15 -28.64
C ALA A 65 7.72 -7.45 -29.89
N PHE A 66 7.79 -6.57 -30.91
CA PHE A 66 7.18 -6.67 -32.25
C PHE A 66 5.65 -6.53 -32.36
#